data_AF-A0A7W1UQU7-F1
#
_entry.id   AF-A0A7W1UQU7-F1
#
_cell.length_a   1.000
_cell.length_b   1.000
_cell.length_c   1.000
_cell.angle_alpha   90.00
_cell.angle_beta   90.00
_cell.angle_gamma   90.00
#
_symmetry.space_group_name_H-M   'P 1'
#
loop_
_entity.id
_entity.type
_entity.pdbx_description
1 polymer ?
#
loop_
_entity_poly.entity_id
_entity_poly.type
_entity_poly.pdbx_seq_one_letter_code
_entity_poly.pdbx_strand_id
1 'polypeptide(L)'
;MRYFILGEQDAERGFKAKGAFWGNALIGAAGGVTGLFLAPIPAFAFVALSGLPKVKIKPSSVSNSDYVKHDSYLMGYERVARKKRKISSLIGGGVGLGVGFGTYFILKGTGNEIR
;
A
#
# COMPACT_ATOMS: atom_id res chain seq x y z
N MET A 1 5.77 -25.12 13.67
CA MET A 1 4.86 -23.99 13.96
C MET A 1 5.58 -22.78 14.54
N ARG A 2 6.53 -22.92 15.49
CA ARG A 2 7.23 -21.79 16.13
C ARG A 2 7.90 -20.81 15.14
N TYR A 3 8.61 -21.31 14.13
CA TYR A 3 9.27 -20.46 13.13
C TYR A 3 8.29 -19.67 12.25
N PHE A 4 7.10 -20.22 11.98
CA PHE A 4 6.05 -19.51 11.23
C PHE A 4 5.55 -18.29 12.00
N ILE A 5 5.25 -18.47 13.29
CA ILE A 5 4.78 -17.39 14.17
C ILE A 5 5.86 -16.30 14.32
N LEU A 6 7.13 -16.68 14.47
CA LEU A 6 8.25 -15.74 14.53
C LEU A 6 8.37 -14.93 13.23
N GLY A 7 8.17 -15.57 12.07
CA GLY A 7 8.14 -14.89 10.77
C GLY A 7 7.01 -13.88 10.66
N GLU A 8 5.82 -14.21 11.17
CA GLU A 8 4.68 -13.29 11.22
C GLU A 8 4.95 -12.06 12.11
N GLN A 9 5.51 -12.27 13.32
CA GLN A 9 5.83 -11.20 14.27
C GLN A 9 6.91 -10.24 13.74
N ASP A 10 7.96 -10.79 13.14
CA ASP A 10 9.04 -9.99 12.54
C ASP A 10 8.52 -9.18 11.34
N ALA A 11 7.68 -9.79 10.50
CA ALA A 11 7.02 -9.07 9.40
C ALA A 11 6.12 -7.94 9.91
N GLU A 12 5.37 -8.17 10.98
CA GLU A 12 4.47 -7.16 11.53
C GLU A 12 5.23 -5.94 12.05
N ARG A 13 6.35 -6.16 12.75
CA ARG A 13 7.18 -5.08 13.32
C ARG A 13 8.05 -4.38 12.27
N GLY A 14 8.69 -5.14 11.39
CA GLY A 14 9.71 -4.63 10.48
C GLY A 14 9.20 -4.19 9.12
N PHE A 15 8.13 -4.80 8.59
CA PHE A 15 7.70 -4.53 7.22
C PHE A 15 6.92 -3.20 7.12
N LYS A 16 7.44 -2.26 6.33
CA LYS A 16 6.76 -1.00 6.00
C LYS A 16 6.57 -0.90 4.49
N ALA A 17 5.32 -0.93 4.04
CA ALA A 17 4.95 -0.87 2.62
C ALA A 17 4.83 0.57 2.08
N LYS A 18 5.80 1.43 2.40
CA LYS A 18 5.75 2.88 2.09
C LYS A 18 5.55 3.17 0.59
N GLY A 19 6.15 2.37 -0.30
CA GLY A 19 6.01 2.55 -1.75
C GLY A 19 4.60 2.28 -2.27
N ALA A 20 3.90 1.27 -1.72
CA ALA A 20 2.53 0.96 -2.12
C ALA A 20 1.53 2.02 -1.62
N PHE A 21 1.82 2.61 -0.45
CA PHE A 21 1.06 3.75 0.08
C PHE A 21 1.17 4.96 -0.84
N TRP A 22 2.39 5.44 -1.10
CA TRP A 22 2.61 6.65 -1.91
C TRP A 22 2.19 6.47 -3.35
N GLY A 23 2.45 5.30 -3.94
CA GLY A 23 2.01 5.00 -5.31
C GLY A 23 0.49 5.10 -5.45
N ASN A 24 -0.27 4.52 -4.50
CA ASN A 24 -1.72 4.58 -4.57
C ASN A 24 -2.28 5.94 -4.15
N ALA A 25 -1.60 6.66 -3.26
CA ALA A 25 -1.98 8.02 -2.87
C ALA A 25 -1.86 8.99 -4.04
N LEU A 26 -0.79 8.90 -4.85
CA LEU A 26 -0.63 9.73 -6.04
C LEU A 26 -1.67 9.42 -7.11
N ILE A 27 -1.94 8.13 -7.36
CA ILE A 27 -2.96 7.70 -8.32
C ILE A 27 -4.36 8.14 -7.85
N GLY A 28 -4.66 7.98 -6.57
CA GLY A 28 -5.92 8.44 -5.96
C GLY A 28 -6.08 9.95 -6.05
N ALA A 29 -5.02 10.73 -5.80
CA ALA A 29 -5.06 12.19 -5.91
C ALA A 29 -5.27 12.64 -7.37
N ALA A 30 -4.56 12.05 -8.33
CA ALA A 30 -4.75 12.34 -9.75
C ALA A 30 -6.17 11.98 -10.25
N GLY A 31 -6.71 10.85 -9.78
CA GLY A 31 -8.09 10.46 -10.05
C GLY A 31 -9.12 11.42 -9.43
N GLY A 32 -8.88 11.89 -8.21
CA GLY A 32 -9.79 12.83 -7.52
C GLY A 32 -9.84 14.22 -8.14
N VAL A 33 -8.69 14.77 -8.57
CA VAL A 33 -8.60 16.11 -9.18
C VAL A 33 -9.29 16.18 -10.55
N THR A 34 -9.28 15.09 -11.31
CA THR A 34 -9.88 15.04 -12.66
C THR A 34 -11.39 14.88 -12.65
N GLY A 35 -12.02 14.59 -11.50
CA GLY A 35 -13.48 14.49 -11.37
C GLY A 35 -14.14 13.35 -12.19
N LEU A 36 -13.35 12.46 -12.79
CA LEU A 36 -13.84 11.35 -13.59
C LEU A 36 -14.52 10.30 -12.68
N PHE A 37 -15.74 9.88 -13.01
CA PHE A 37 -16.46 8.79 -12.32
C PHE A 37 -15.67 7.45 -12.34
N LEU A 38 -14.69 7.32 -13.25
CA LEU A 38 -13.76 6.19 -13.37
C LEU A 38 -12.54 6.27 -12.42
N ALA A 39 -12.37 7.35 -11.64
CA ALA A 39 -11.27 7.58 -10.70
C ALA A 39 -10.96 6.42 -9.72
N PRO A 40 -11.94 5.60 -9.27
CA PRO A 40 -11.63 4.48 -8.39
C PRO A 40 -10.93 3.31 -9.12
N ILE A 41 -11.19 3.12 -10.42
CA ILE A 41 -10.70 1.96 -11.18
C ILE A 41 -9.16 1.87 -11.21
N PRO A 42 -8.40 2.93 -11.54
CA PRO A 42 -6.95 2.87 -11.51
C PRO A 42 -6.41 2.68 -10.09
N ALA A 43 -7.08 3.22 -9.06
CA ALA A 43 -6.69 2.99 -7.67
C ALA A 43 -6.91 1.52 -7.24
N PHE A 44 -8.04 0.91 -7.63
CA PHE A 44 -8.30 -0.52 -7.39
C PHE A 44 -7.37 -1.42 -8.20
N ALA A 45 -7.10 -1.08 -9.47
CA ALA A 45 -6.13 -1.79 -10.30
C ALA A 45 -4.72 -1.71 -9.70
N PHE A 46 -4.32 -0.56 -9.16
CA PHE A 46 -3.03 -0.42 -8.48
C PHE A 46 -2.99 -1.19 -7.16
N VAL A 47 -4.08 -1.27 -6.39
CA VAL A 47 -4.17 -2.15 -5.22
C VAL A 47 -3.97 -3.62 -5.63
N ALA A 48 -4.63 -4.08 -6.69
CA ALA A 48 -4.49 -5.43 -7.21
C ALA A 48 -3.04 -5.72 -7.68
N LEU A 49 -2.46 -4.81 -8.46
CA LEU A 49 -1.09 -4.89 -8.95
C LEU A 49 -0.06 -4.77 -7.82
N SER A 50 -0.32 -4.00 -6.78
CA SER A 50 0.58 -3.85 -5.62
C SER A 50 0.73 -5.14 -4.81
N GLY A 51 -0.19 -6.10 -4.98
CA GLY A 51 -0.09 -7.44 -4.41
C GLY A 51 0.86 -8.38 -5.15
N LEU A 52 1.17 -8.11 -6.42
CA LEU A 52 2.02 -8.95 -7.29
C LEU A 52 3.53 -8.88 -7.02
N PRO A 53 4.16 -7.71 -6.72
CA PRO A 53 5.61 -7.68 -6.59
C PRO A 53 6.08 -8.52 -5.41
N LYS A 54 7.03 -9.43 -5.68
CA LYS A 54 7.67 -10.28 -4.67
C LYS A 54 8.08 -9.44 -3.46
N VAL A 55 7.67 -9.87 -2.28
CA VAL A 55 8.07 -9.24 -1.02
C VAL A 55 9.55 -9.51 -0.83
N LYS A 56 10.40 -8.50 -1.06
CA LYS A 56 11.82 -8.58 -0.71
C LYS A 56 11.94 -8.51 0.81
N ILE A 57 12.34 -9.62 1.43
CA ILE A 57 12.68 -9.68 2.85
C ILE A 57 13.93 -8.81 3.05
N LYS A 58 13.83 -7.77 3.87
CA LYS A 58 14.98 -6.93 4.20
C LYS A 58 15.69 -7.52 5.42
N PRO A 59 17.02 -7.64 5.42
CA PRO A 59 17.76 -8.13 6.58
C PRO A 59 17.52 -7.25 7.83
N SER A 60 17.20 -5.97 7.65
CA SER A 60 16.84 -5.04 8.75
C SER A 60 15.48 -5.32 9.41
N SER A 61 14.68 -6.24 8.87
CA SER A 61 13.35 -6.60 9.40
C SER A 61 13.30 -7.99 10.02
N VAL A 62 14.46 -8.66 10.09
CA VAL A 62 14.61 -10.03 10.57
C VAL A 62 15.38 -9.97 11.88
N SER A 63 14.84 -10.57 12.95
CA SER A 63 15.50 -10.53 14.26
C SER A 63 16.75 -11.42 14.32
N ASN A 64 16.78 -12.53 13.57
CA ASN A 64 17.94 -13.40 13.46
C ASN A 64 18.05 -13.96 12.02
N SER A 65 19.22 -13.77 11.39
CA SER A 65 19.48 -14.21 10.02
C SER A 65 19.37 -15.72 9.84
N ASP A 66 19.53 -16.52 10.89
CA ASP A 66 19.40 -17.98 10.80
C ASP A 66 17.96 -18.44 10.57
N TYR A 67 16.95 -17.65 10.95
CA TYR A 67 15.55 -17.99 10.72
C TYR A 67 15.16 -17.93 9.25
N VAL A 68 15.90 -17.18 8.42
CA VAL A 68 15.69 -17.09 6.97
C VAL A 68 16.04 -18.39 6.26
N LYS A 69 16.67 -19.37 6.93
CA LYS A 69 16.94 -20.69 6.36
C LYS A 69 15.74 -21.63 6.41
N HIS A 70 14.70 -21.29 7.18
CA HIS A 70 13.54 -22.14 7.36
C HIS A 70 12.38 -21.69 6.48
N ASP A 71 11.92 -22.57 5.57
CA ASP A 71 10.78 -22.28 4.68
C ASP A 71 9.51 -21.87 5.43
N SER A 72 9.29 -22.46 6.60
CA SER A 72 8.17 -22.11 7.48
C SER A 72 8.21 -20.67 7.99
N TYR A 73 9.40 -20.10 8.22
CA TYR A 73 9.57 -18.71 8.58
C TYR A 73 9.26 -17.78 7.39
N LEU A 74 9.79 -18.10 6.19
CA LEU A 74 9.53 -17.31 4.98
C LEU A 74 8.03 -17.25 4.66
N MET A 75 7.33 -18.39 4.77
CA MET A 75 5.90 -18.45 4.50
C MET A 75 5.08 -17.55 5.44
N GLY A 76 5.38 -17.55 6.73
CA GLY A 76 4.73 -16.66 7.71
C GLY A 76 4.99 -15.20 7.42
N TYR A 77 6.26 -14.85 7.15
CA TYR A 77 6.66 -13.50 6.83
C TYR A 77 5.96 -12.97 5.56
N GLU A 78 5.94 -13.78 4.49
CA GLU A 78 5.34 -13.38 3.21
C GLU A 78 3.83 -13.15 3.33
N ARG A 79 3.13 -13.96 4.13
CA ARG A 79 1.69 -13.83 4.37
C ARG A 79 1.34 -12.47 4.97
N VAL A 80 2.02 -12.08 6.06
CA VAL A 80 1.76 -10.81 6.76
C VAL A 80 2.19 -9.62 5.90
N ALA A 81 3.34 -9.72 5.23
CA ALA A 81 3.83 -8.65 4.36
C ALA A 81 2.89 -8.36 3.19
N ARG A 82 2.34 -9.39 2.53
CA ARG A 82 1.32 -9.23 1.47
C ARG A 82 0.06 -8.55 1.99
N LYS A 83 -0.44 -8.97 3.17
CA LYS A 83 -1.62 -8.35 3.80
C LYS A 83 -1.37 -6.88 4.10
N LYS A 84 -0.23 -6.54 4.72
CA LYS A 84 0.12 -5.17 5.09
C LYS A 84 0.31 -4.27 3.87
N ARG A 85 0.83 -4.80 2.76
CA ARG A 85 0.94 -4.05 1.49
C ARG A 85 -0.44 -3.71 0.90
N LYS A 86 -1.37 -4.66 0.88
CA LYS A 86 -2.76 -4.42 0.43
C LYS A 86 -3.44 -3.35 1.27
N ILE A 87 -3.37 -3.48 2.60
CA ILE A 87 -3.97 -2.50 3.53
C ILE A 87 -3.34 -1.12 3.35
N SER A 88 -2.01 -1.05 3.27
CA SER A 88 -1.30 0.21 3.09
C SER A 88 -1.62 0.88 1.75
N SER A 89 -1.83 0.10 0.69
CA SER A 89 -2.26 0.63 -0.60
C SER A 89 -3.70 1.16 -0.52
N LEU A 90 -4.62 0.43 0.10
CA LEU A 90 -6.01 0.88 0.31
C LEU A 90 -6.07 2.20 1.10
N ILE A 91 -5.34 2.30 2.21
CA ILE A 91 -5.28 3.53 3.01
C ILE A 91 -4.68 4.67 2.18
N GLY A 92 -3.59 4.41 1.46
CA GLY A 92 -2.96 5.40 0.58
C GLY A 92 -3.93 5.93 -0.49
N GLY A 93 -4.67 5.03 -1.16
CA GLY A 93 -5.67 5.40 -2.15
C GLY A 93 -6.83 6.20 -1.55
N GLY A 94 -7.33 5.81 -0.38
CA GLY A 94 -8.39 6.54 0.32
C GLY A 94 -7.96 7.96 0.72
N VAL A 95 -6.74 8.11 1.25
CA VAL A 95 -6.16 9.43 1.56
C VAL A 95 -5.96 10.24 0.29
N GLY A 96 -5.42 9.63 -0.78
CA GLY A 96 -5.22 10.29 -2.07
C GLY A 96 -6.52 10.80 -2.68
N LEU A 97 -7.57 9.98 -2.70
CA LEU A 97 -8.89 10.38 -3.18
C LEU A 97 -9.49 11.51 -2.32
N GLY A 98 -9.40 11.41 -0.99
CA GLY A 98 -9.88 12.47 -0.09
C GLY A 98 -9.18 13.81 -0.33
N VAL A 99 -7.86 13.79 -0.52
CA VAL A 99 -7.07 14.98 -0.88
C VAL A 99 -7.48 15.49 -2.26
N GLY A 100 -7.60 14.62 -3.27
CA GLY A 100 -7.98 15.00 -4.63
C GLY A 100 -9.36 15.64 -4.71
N PHE A 101 -10.36 15.06 -4.04
CA PHE A 101 -11.70 15.66 -3.93
C PHE A 101 -11.67 16.99 -3.15
N GLY A 102 -10.92 17.07 -2.05
CA GLY A 102 -10.74 18.32 -1.30
C GLY A 102 -10.18 19.43 -2.18
N THR A 103 -9.12 19.14 -2.95
CA THR A 103 -8.55 20.08 -3.93
C THR A 103 -9.56 20.48 -5.01
N TYR A 104 -10.34 19.52 -5.54
CA TYR A 104 -11.39 19.82 -6.52
C TYR A 104 -12.47 20.75 -5.95
N PHE A 105 -12.96 20.50 -4.73
CA PHE A 105 -13.96 21.37 -4.09
C PHE A 105 -13.41 22.78 -3.80
N ILE A 106 -12.15 22.90 -3.38
CA ILE A 106 -11.50 24.21 -3.17
C ILE A 106 -11.36 24.96 -4.49
N LEU A 107 -10.88 24.30 -5.56
CA LEU A 107 -10.73 24.91 -6.88
C LEU A 107 -12.08 25.32 -7.48
N LYS A 108 -13.09 24.46 -7.35
CA LYS A 108 -14.46 24.75 -7.80
C LYS A 108 -15.11 25.87 -6.98
N GLY A 109 -14.87 25.90 -5.67
CA GLY A 109 -15.37 26.95 -4.76
C GLY A 109 -14.70 28.30 -4.94
N THR A 110 -13.46 28.32 -5.46
CA THR A 110 -12.68 29.56 -5.71
C THR A 110 -13.02 30.21 -7.06
N GLY A 111 -14.03 29.71 -7.79
CA GLY A 111 -14.61 30.43 -8.93
C GLY A 111 -13.78 30.37 -10.22
N ASN A 112 -12.98 29.31 -10.42
CA ASN A 112 -12.37 29.08 -11.73
C ASN A 112 -13.33 28.26 -12.59
N GLU A 113 -14.18 28.96 -13.35
CA GLU A 113 -14.85 28.38 -14.52
C GLU A 113 -13.75 27.93 -15.49
N ILE A 114 -13.40 26.65 -15.44
CA ILE A 114 -12.57 26.02 -16.45
C ILE A 114 -13.45 25.93 -17.70
N ARG A 115 -13.34 26.96 -18.53
CA ARG A 115 -13.91 27.02 -19.88
C ARG A 115 -12.96 26.39 -20.88
#